data_AF-A0A522QDN4-F1
#
_entry.id   AF-A0A522QDN4-F1
#
_cell.length_a   1.000
_cell.length_b   1.000
_cell.length_c   1.000
_cell.angle_alpha   90.00
_cell.angle_beta   90.00
_cell.angle_gamma   90.00
#
_symmetry.space_group_name_H-M   'P 1'
#
loop_
_entity.id
_entity.type
_entity.pdbx_description
1 polymer ?
#
loop_
_entity_poly.entity_id
_entity_poly.type
_entity_poly.pdbx_seq_one_letter_code
_entity_poly.pdbx_strand_id
1 'polypeptide(L)'
;LDALRTELAAPVRAAVAAAVAADLERAGLRDWPDDLDSLAGQVDGRQGEHLVRGYPAFVDEGDTVALRVLATAAEQAIAMPAGVARLLRLSTASPVKAAERSLSSRARLVLSVHPGGPAPAGQGAAGGGAGPAALLEDCADAATLDLLGAQAPWTRTEFRELQGRAAAELAGRTIEVAGAVQQVLAVAHDVRRALPERPPAAQAAAVQDIRAQVRDLLPAGFVTRAGAGRLADLARYLRAISVRLEHLGRDVERDRARMLRVQAVQQAYDAVVGAVPAPRAAQADVRDIAWLIQEFRVSLWAQRLGTARPVSEQRIYRAIDAIAP
;
A
#
# COMPACT_ATOMS: atom_id res chain seq x y z
N LEU A 1 -5.23 -9.84 -27.49
CA LEU A 1 -5.08 -11.09 -26.69
C LEU A 1 -5.37 -10.83 -25.21
N ASP A 2 -4.90 -9.73 -24.61
CA ASP A 2 -5.19 -9.44 -23.20
C ASP A 2 -6.62 -8.99 -22.90
N ALA A 3 -7.28 -8.27 -23.81
CA ALA A 3 -8.72 -7.96 -23.70
C ALA A 3 -9.58 -9.23 -23.63
N LEU A 4 -9.24 -10.25 -24.43
CA LEU A 4 -9.87 -11.59 -24.40
C LEU A 4 -9.56 -12.34 -23.09
N ARG A 5 -8.37 -12.18 -22.50
CA ARG A 5 -8.03 -12.76 -21.19
C ARG A 5 -8.83 -12.11 -20.05
N THR A 6 -9.06 -10.80 -20.10
CA THR A 6 -9.86 -10.09 -19.09
C THR A 6 -11.35 -10.42 -19.22
N GLU A 7 -11.87 -10.52 -20.45
CA GLU A 7 -13.26 -10.89 -20.73
C GLU A 7 -13.56 -12.35 -20.36
N LEU A 8 -12.58 -13.25 -20.54
CA LEU A 8 -12.67 -14.64 -20.10
C LEU A 8 -12.32 -14.84 -18.61
N ALA A 9 -11.81 -13.84 -17.89
CA ALA A 9 -11.39 -14.02 -16.50
C ALA A 9 -12.56 -14.32 -15.53
N ALA A 10 -13.75 -13.78 -15.77
CA ALA A 10 -14.93 -14.10 -14.97
C ALA A 10 -15.52 -15.49 -15.31
N PRO A 11 -15.71 -15.86 -16.60
CA PRO A 11 -16.08 -17.21 -17.00
C PRO A 11 -15.08 -18.29 -16.56
N VAL A 12 -13.77 -18.00 -16.66
CA VAL A 12 -12.70 -18.90 -16.22
C VAL A 12 -12.69 -18.98 -14.69
N ARG A 13 -12.84 -17.89 -13.94
CA ARG A 13 -13.00 -17.96 -12.46
C ARG A 13 -14.18 -18.83 -12.05
N ALA A 14 -15.35 -18.63 -12.66
CA ALA A 14 -16.54 -19.42 -12.38
C ALA A 14 -16.34 -20.90 -12.75
N ALA A 15 -15.62 -21.17 -13.83
CA ALA A 15 -15.27 -22.51 -14.28
C ALA A 15 -14.23 -23.21 -13.38
N VAL A 16 -13.17 -22.51 -12.98
CA VAL A 16 -12.14 -23.01 -12.04
C VAL A 16 -12.80 -23.30 -10.69
N ALA A 17 -13.57 -22.36 -10.15
CA ALA A 17 -14.27 -22.53 -8.87
C ALA A 17 -15.25 -23.72 -8.93
N ALA A 18 -16.03 -23.85 -10.01
CA ALA A 18 -16.98 -24.95 -10.19
C ALA A 18 -16.31 -26.32 -10.43
N ALA A 19 -15.15 -26.34 -11.09
CA ALA A 19 -14.45 -27.58 -11.46
C ALA A 19 -13.49 -28.10 -10.38
N VAL A 20 -13.02 -27.23 -9.48
CA VAL A 20 -11.89 -27.56 -8.60
C VAL A 20 -12.30 -27.77 -7.15
N ALA A 21 -13.24 -27.01 -6.56
CA ALA A 21 -13.76 -27.32 -5.22
C ALA A 21 -14.92 -26.41 -4.76
N ALA A 22 -16.15 -26.91 -4.81
CA ALA A 22 -17.23 -26.39 -3.97
C ALA A 22 -16.92 -26.55 -2.47
N ASP A 23 -16.12 -27.56 -2.11
CA ASP A 23 -15.79 -27.90 -0.72
C ASP A 23 -14.65 -27.06 -0.11
N LEU A 24 -13.91 -26.29 -0.92
CA LEU A 24 -12.79 -25.47 -0.45
C LEU A 24 -13.22 -24.03 -0.18
N GLU A 25 -14.21 -23.53 -0.91
CA GLU A 25 -14.68 -22.15 -0.73
C GLU A 25 -15.41 -21.99 0.61
N ARG A 26 -15.01 -20.96 1.36
CA ARG A 26 -15.59 -20.60 2.65
C ARG A 26 -15.75 -19.09 2.70
N ALA A 27 -16.76 -18.61 3.41
CA ALA A 27 -16.97 -17.19 3.66
C ALA A 27 -17.17 -16.95 5.15
N GLY A 28 -17.03 -15.70 5.59
CA GLY A 28 -17.30 -15.35 6.99
C GLY A 28 -16.24 -15.83 7.99
N LEU A 29 -15.04 -16.21 7.53
CA LEU A 29 -13.97 -16.70 8.40
C LEU A 29 -13.44 -15.56 9.28
N ARG A 30 -13.18 -15.89 10.54
CA ARG A 30 -12.56 -15.00 11.54
C ARG A 30 -11.34 -15.63 12.22
N ASP A 31 -11.09 -16.91 11.96
CA ASP A 31 -9.93 -17.69 12.36
C ASP A 31 -9.67 -18.75 11.26
N TRP A 32 -8.51 -19.42 11.32
CA TRP A 32 -8.19 -20.51 10.41
C TRP A 32 -9.24 -21.64 10.53
N PRO A 33 -9.78 -22.19 9.41
CA PRO A 33 -10.83 -23.22 9.47
C PRO A 33 -10.37 -24.49 10.22
N ASP A 34 -11.17 -24.95 11.19
CA ASP A 34 -10.87 -26.11 12.06
C ASP A 34 -10.86 -27.47 11.33
N ASP A 35 -11.38 -27.52 10.11
CA ASP A 35 -11.39 -28.69 9.23
C ASP A 35 -10.28 -28.66 8.16
N LEU A 36 -9.48 -27.58 8.11
CA LEU A 36 -8.40 -27.41 7.13
C LEU A 36 -7.01 -27.43 7.81
N ASP A 37 -6.19 -28.45 7.59
CA ASP A 37 -4.84 -28.49 8.15
C ASP A 37 -3.82 -27.74 7.28
N SER A 38 -3.95 -27.86 5.97
CA SER A 38 -3.08 -27.20 4.99
C SER A 38 -3.87 -26.68 3.79
N LEU A 39 -3.47 -25.53 3.29
CA LEU A 39 -3.98 -24.94 2.07
C LEU A 39 -2.99 -25.22 0.94
N ALA A 40 -3.45 -25.92 -0.11
CA ALA A 40 -2.63 -26.17 -1.28
C ALA A 40 -2.37 -24.86 -2.05
N GLY A 41 -1.11 -24.62 -2.45
CA GLY A 41 -0.72 -23.44 -3.22
C GLY A 41 -1.30 -23.41 -4.63
N GLN A 42 -1.67 -24.56 -5.18
CA GLN A 42 -2.40 -24.69 -6.44
C GLN A 42 -3.26 -25.94 -6.39
N VAL A 43 -4.37 -25.91 -7.10
CA VAL A 43 -5.29 -27.03 -7.26
C VAL A 43 -5.63 -27.19 -8.74
N ASP A 44 -5.65 -28.42 -9.22
CA ASP A 44 -6.02 -28.72 -10.59
C ASP A 44 -7.45 -29.31 -10.61
N GLY A 45 -8.26 -28.92 -11.60
CA GLY A 45 -9.62 -29.42 -11.81
C GLY A 45 -9.91 -29.59 -13.29
N ARG A 46 -11.11 -30.09 -13.62
CA ARG A 46 -11.49 -30.38 -15.02
C ARG A 46 -12.77 -29.66 -15.39
N GLN A 47 -12.72 -28.88 -16.47
CA GLN A 47 -13.91 -28.31 -17.10
C GLN A 47 -14.07 -28.96 -18.49
N GLY A 48 -15.00 -29.92 -18.59
CA GLY A 48 -15.09 -30.78 -19.76
C GLY A 48 -13.79 -31.58 -19.96
N GLU A 49 -13.18 -31.46 -21.14
CA GLU A 49 -11.91 -32.13 -21.44
C GLU A 49 -10.65 -31.35 -21.01
N HIS A 50 -10.78 -30.08 -20.63
CA HIS A 50 -9.65 -29.21 -20.32
C HIS A 50 -9.30 -29.26 -18.83
N LEU A 51 -8.00 -29.40 -18.54
CA LEU A 51 -7.45 -29.19 -17.20
C LEU A 51 -7.37 -27.70 -16.92
N VAL A 52 -7.88 -27.30 -15.76
CA VAL A 52 -7.93 -25.91 -15.31
C VAL A 52 -7.24 -25.83 -13.95
N ARG A 53 -6.34 -24.85 -13.79
CA ARG A 53 -5.61 -24.62 -12.55
C ARG A 53 -6.21 -23.45 -11.76
N GLY A 54 -6.40 -23.67 -10.47
CA GLY A 54 -6.84 -22.68 -9.50
C GLY A 54 -5.80 -22.41 -8.43
N TYR A 55 -5.87 -21.22 -7.85
CA TYR A 55 -4.92 -20.72 -6.85
C TYR A 55 -5.67 -20.31 -5.58
N PRO A 56 -5.81 -21.21 -4.60
CA PRO A 56 -6.54 -20.94 -3.37
C PRO A 56 -5.88 -19.83 -2.56
N ALA A 57 -6.67 -18.90 -2.02
CA ALA A 57 -6.18 -17.81 -1.20
C ALA A 57 -7.21 -17.39 -0.16
N PHE A 58 -6.74 -16.94 0.99
CA PHE A 58 -7.54 -16.10 1.87
C PHE A 58 -7.71 -14.71 1.23
N VAL A 59 -8.93 -14.21 1.21
CA VAL A 59 -9.33 -12.93 0.62
C VAL A 59 -9.97 -12.08 1.72
N ASP A 60 -9.44 -10.87 1.92
CA ASP A 60 -9.99 -9.88 2.84
C ASP A 60 -11.38 -9.41 2.35
N GLU A 61 -12.43 -9.66 3.13
CA GLU A 61 -13.79 -9.14 2.92
C GLU A 61 -14.13 -7.99 3.89
N GLY A 62 -13.14 -7.56 4.67
CA GLY A 62 -13.28 -6.49 5.63
C GLY A 62 -13.55 -6.96 7.04
N ASP A 63 -14.82 -7.19 7.36
CA ASP A 63 -15.21 -7.70 8.68
C ASP A 63 -14.97 -9.21 8.83
N THR A 64 -14.72 -9.89 7.71
CA THR A 64 -14.49 -11.33 7.59
C THR A 64 -13.42 -11.62 6.54
N VAL A 65 -13.04 -12.89 6.43
CA VAL A 65 -12.17 -13.41 5.37
C VAL A 65 -12.92 -14.52 4.64
N ALA A 66 -12.76 -14.59 3.32
CA ALA A 66 -13.18 -15.74 2.54
C ALA A 66 -11.97 -16.57 2.10
N LEU A 67 -12.17 -17.88 1.98
CA LEU A 67 -11.27 -18.75 1.24
C LEU A 67 -11.84 -18.91 -0.17
N ARG A 68 -11.10 -18.48 -1.18
CA ARG A 68 -11.53 -18.49 -2.59
C ARG A 68 -10.48 -19.15 -3.48
N VAL A 69 -10.91 -19.69 -4.61
CA VAL A 69 -10.00 -20.18 -5.66
C VAL A 69 -9.85 -19.11 -6.73
N LEU A 70 -8.66 -18.51 -6.82
CA LEU A 70 -8.35 -17.44 -7.78
C LEU A 70 -7.86 -18.02 -9.11
N ALA A 71 -7.96 -17.24 -10.19
CA ALA A 71 -7.65 -17.74 -11.54
C ALA A 71 -6.16 -17.69 -11.85
N THR A 72 -5.38 -16.85 -11.16
CA THR A 72 -3.95 -16.68 -11.46
C THR A 72 -3.09 -16.64 -10.20
N ALA A 73 -1.84 -17.09 -10.32
CA ALA A 73 -0.85 -16.94 -9.27
C ALA A 73 -0.59 -15.47 -8.87
N ALA A 74 -0.74 -14.54 -9.82
CA ALA A 74 -0.59 -13.10 -9.56
C ALA A 74 -1.68 -12.56 -8.64
N GLU A 75 -2.93 -12.99 -8.82
CA GLU A 75 -4.04 -12.64 -7.92
C GLU A 75 -3.82 -13.25 -6.53
N GLN A 76 -3.39 -14.52 -6.44
CA GLN A 76 -3.07 -15.19 -5.17
C GLN A 76 -1.95 -14.50 -4.41
N ALA A 77 -0.87 -14.11 -5.09
CA ALA A 77 0.26 -13.42 -4.47
C ALA A 77 -0.12 -12.06 -3.84
N ILE A 78 -1.21 -11.45 -4.32
CA ILE A 78 -1.73 -10.19 -3.77
C ILE A 78 -2.75 -10.45 -2.67
N ALA A 79 -3.70 -11.37 -2.91
CA ALA A 79 -4.80 -11.64 -1.99
C ALA A 79 -4.32 -12.34 -0.72
N MET A 80 -3.45 -13.35 -0.85
CA MET A 80 -3.08 -14.23 0.26
C MET A 80 -2.46 -13.48 1.45
N PRO A 81 -1.46 -12.59 1.28
CA PRO A 81 -0.91 -11.84 2.42
C PRO A 81 -1.94 -10.91 3.07
N ALA A 82 -2.79 -10.26 2.27
CA ALA A 82 -3.83 -9.35 2.77
C ALA A 82 -4.92 -10.11 3.54
N GLY A 83 -5.39 -11.25 3.00
CA GLY A 83 -6.39 -12.09 3.65
C GLY A 83 -5.88 -12.72 4.94
N VAL A 84 -4.62 -13.21 4.97
CA VAL A 84 -4.01 -13.71 6.21
C VAL A 84 -3.83 -12.60 7.23
N ALA A 85 -3.36 -11.41 6.82
CA ALA A 85 -3.24 -10.27 7.72
C ALA A 85 -4.59 -9.92 8.36
N ARG A 86 -5.67 -9.89 7.56
CA ARG A 86 -7.03 -9.70 8.09
C ARG A 86 -7.42 -10.82 9.05
N LEU A 87 -7.20 -12.08 8.69
CA LEU A 87 -7.53 -13.24 9.54
C LEU A 87 -6.81 -13.16 10.89
N LEU A 88 -5.54 -12.73 10.88
CA LEU A 88 -4.75 -12.50 12.08
C LEU A 88 -5.32 -11.36 12.93
N ARG A 89 -5.69 -10.22 12.32
CA ARG A 89 -6.35 -9.11 13.04
C ARG A 89 -7.68 -9.53 13.66
N LEU A 90 -8.47 -10.38 12.99
CA LEU A 90 -9.79 -10.84 13.46
C LEU A 90 -9.68 -11.88 14.59
N SER A 91 -8.59 -12.64 14.62
CA SER A 91 -8.35 -13.71 15.60
C SER A 91 -7.44 -13.31 16.77
N THR A 92 -6.97 -12.07 16.80
CA THR A 92 -6.11 -11.54 17.88
C THR A 92 -6.73 -10.29 18.53
N ALA A 93 -6.31 -10.00 19.77
CA ALA A 93 -6.78 -8.80 20.46
C ALA A 93 -6.31 -7.53 19.73
N SER A 94 -7.21 -6.56 19.55
CA SER A 94 -6.85 -5.32 18.86
C SER A 94 -5.80 -4.50 19.66
N PRO A 95 -4.69 -4.06 19.03
CA PRO A 95 -3.66 -3.25 19.66
C PRO A 95 -4.06 -1.77 19.76
N VAL A 96 -5.15 -1.34 19.11
CA VAL A 96 -5.48 0.09 18.96
C VAL A 96 -5.66 0.79 20.29
N LYS A 97 -6.39 0.21 21.25
CA LYS A 97 -6.55 0.80 22.59
C LYS A 97 -5.23 0.93 23.34
N ALA A 98 -4.27 0.04 23.11
CA ALA A 98 -2.95 0.12 23.72
C ALA A 98 -2.14 1.26 23.08
N ALA A 99 -2.19 1.36 21.75
CA ALA A 99 -1.58 2.45 21.00
C ALA A 99 -2.16 3.83 21.38
N GLU A 100 -3.49 3.97 21.46
CA GLU A 100 -4.15 5.21 21.89
C GLU A 100 -3.65 5.72 23.26
N ARG A 101 -3.45 4.79 24.20
CA ARG A 101 -2.96 5.08 25.54
C ARG A 101 -1.50 5.52 25.57
N SER A 102 -0.66 5.05 24.65
CA SER A 102 0.75 5.43 24.57
C SER A 102 1.00 6.74 23.83
N LEU A 103 0.02 7.26 23.08
CA LEU A 103 0.16 8.52 22.37
C LEU A 103 0.32 9.72 23.33
N SER A 104 1.33 10.56 23.07
CA SER A 104 1.46 11.86 23.74
C SER A 104 0.31 12.82 23.39
N SER A 105 0.07 13.84 24.22
CA SER A 105 -0.97 14.85 23.94
C SER A 105 -0.73 15.57 22.60
N ARG A 106 0.54 15.85 22.27
CA ARG A 106 0.92 16.44 20.98
C ARG A 106 0.63 15.49 19.82
N ALA A 107 0.90 14.19 19.99
CA ALA A 107 0.59 13.19 18.98
C ALA A 107 -0.90 13.10 18.70
N ARG A 108 -1.73 13.06 19.75
CA ARG A 108 -3.20 13.05 19.61
C ARG A 108 -3.69 14.25 18.83
N LEU A 109 -3.17 15.45 19.11
CA LEU A 109 -3.51 16.66 18.36
C LEU A 109 -3.12 16.57 16.87
N VAL A 110 -1.90 16.10 16.58
CA VAL A 110 -1.42 15.96 15.20
C VAL A 110 -2.27 14.96 14.40
N LEU A 111 -2.68 13.85 15.03
CA LEU A 111 -3.55 12.83 14.42
C LEU A 111 -4.97 13.36 14.16
N SER A 112 -5.51 14.20 15.05
CA SER A 112 -6.85 14.80 14.90
C SER A 112 -6.96 15.79 13.75
N VAL A 113 -5.84 16.36 13.29
CA VAL A 113 -5.79 17.39 12.24
C VAL A 113 -5.53 16.78 10.85
N HIS A 114 -5.48 15.44 10.73
CA HIS A 114 -5.38 14.77 9.45
C HIS A 114 -6.78 14.36 8.94
N PRO A 115 -7.45 15.17 8.10
CA PRO A 115 -8.59 14.67 7.35
C PRO A 115 -8.05 13.57 6.44
N GLY A 116 -8.55 12.34 6.61
CA GLY A 116 -8.21 11.24 5.71
C GLY A 116 -8.44 11.70 4.27
N GLY A 117 -7.44 11.52 3.40
CA GLY A 117 -7.63 11.73 1.97
C GLY A 117 -8.75 10.83 1.44
N PRO A 118 -9.31 11.10 0.24
CA PRO A 118 -10.30 10.20 -0.34
C PRO A 118 -9.71 8.78 -0.44
N ALA A 119 -10.47 7.78 0.00
CA ALA A 119 -10.08 6.39 -0.12
C ALA A 119 -9.94 6.01 -1.60
N PRO A 120 -8.87 5.31 -2.02
CA PRO A 120 -8.80 4.79 -3.38
C PRO A 120 -9.91 3.74 -3.57
N ALA A 121 -10.66 3.86 -4.68
CA ALA A 121 -11.63 2.84 -5.06
C ALA A 121 -10.90 1.54 -5.44
N GLY A 122 -11.32 0.41 -4.87
CA GLY A 122 -10.95 -0.92 -5.36
C GLY A 122 -9.94 -1.74 -4.56
N GLN A 123 -9.58 -1.35 -3.34
CA GLN A 123 -8.88 -2.25 -2.40
C GLN A 123 -9.72 -2.36 -1.13
N GLY A 124 -10.06 -3.59 -0.74
CA GLY A 124 -10.99 -3.96 0.35
C GLY A 124 -10.56 -3.56 1.76
N ALA A 125 -10.02 -2.35 1.95
CA ALA A 125 -9.85 -1.77 3.27
C ALA A 125 -11.23 -1.45 3.86
N ALA A 126 -11.82 -2.42 4.57
CA ALA A 126 -12.86 -2.13 5.53
C ALA A 126 -12.26 -1.27 6.63
N GLY A 127 -12.52 0.03 6.51
CA GLY A 127 -11.92 1.03 7.38
C GLY A 127 -11.90 2.42 6.75
N GLY A 128 -12.95 2.79 6.00
CA GLY A 128 -13.14 4.12 5.44
C GLY A 128 -13.51 5.19 6.49
N GLY A 129 -12.87 5.15 7.66
CA GLY A 129 -13.02 6.15 8.70
C GLY A 129 -12.02 7.29 8.50
N ALA A 130 -12.46 8.52 8.70
CA ALA A 130 -11.54 9.65 8.87
C ALA A 130 -11.27 9.87 10.36
N GLY A 131 -10.02 10.17 10.72
CA GLY A 131 -9.64 10.60 12.07
C GLY A 131 -8.66 9.66 12.80
N PRO A 132 -8.40 9.94 14.08
CA PRO A 132 -7.31 9.29 14.83
C PRO A 132 -7.45 7.77 14.96
N ALA A 133 -8.67 7.27 15.19
CA ALA A 133 -8.92 5.84 15.36
C ALA A 133 -8.63 5.05 14.08
N ALA A 134 -9.08 5.56 12.93
CA ALA A 134 -8.83 4.93 11.63
C ALA A 134 -7.34 4.90 11.28
N LEU A 135 -6.58 5.94 11.65
CA LEU A 135 -5.14 5.97 11.45
C LEU A 135 -4.40 4.98 12.37
N LEU A 136 -4.91 4.74 13.58
CA LEU A 136 -4.34 3.71 14.47
C LEU A 136 -4.67 2.30 14.01
N GLU A 137 -5.85 2.07 13.42
CA GLU A 137 -6.15 0.82 12.72
C GLU A 137 -5.21 0.64 11.51
N ASP A 138 -4.96 1.68 10.71
CA ASP A 138 -3.96 1.63 9.62
C ASP A 138 -2.54 1.34 10.14
N CYS A 139 -2.17 1.85 11.32
CA CYS A 139 -0.91 1.48 11.98
C CYS A 139 -0.88 0.00 12.40
N ALA A 140 -2.01 -0.53 12.91
CA ALA A 140 -2.12 -1.91 13.33
C ALA A 140 -2.08 -2.88 12.13
N ASP A 141 -2.71 -2.51 11.01
CA ASP A 141 -2.70 -3.26 9.76
C ASP A 141 -1.29 -3.26 9.14
N ALA A 142 -0.61 -2.11 9.13
CA ALA A 142 0.79 -2.03 8.70
C ALA A 142 1.74 -2.86 9.58
N ALA A 143 1.57 -2.81 10.90
CA ALA A 143 2.36 -3.62 11.84
C ALA A 143 2.08 -5.12 11.66
N THR A 144 0.85 -5.49 11.29
CA THR A 144 0.46 -6.87 11.01
C THR A 144 1.12 -7.40 9.76
N LEU A 145 1.13 -6.62 8.67
CA LEU A 145 1.84 -6.99 7.44
C LEU A 145 3.35 -7.08 7.65
N ASP A 146 3.93 -6.18 8.46
CA ASP A 146 5.34 -6.24 8.83
C ASP A 146 5.68 -7.51 9.64
N LEU A 147 4.82 -7.90 10.59
CA LEU A 147 4.98 -9.12 11.36
C LEU A 147 4.86 -10.39 10.50
N LEU A 148 3.94 -10.39 9.53
CA LEU A 148 3.75 -11.47 8.55
C LEU A 148 5.00 -11.64 7.67
N GLY A 149 5.61 -10.53 7.24
CA GLY A 149 6.79 -10.56 6.39
C GLY A 149 6.49 -11.06 4.97
N ALA A 150 7.48 -11.70 4.34
CA ALA A 150 7.41 -12.09 2.92
C ALA A 150 6.68 -13.42 2.66
N GLN A 151 6.42 -14.22 3.70
CA GLN A 151 5.86 -15.57 3.54
C GLN A 151 4.57 -15.69 4.35
N ALA A 152 3.46 -15.87 3.63
CA ALA A 152 2.19 -16.19 4.26
C ALA A 152 2.18 -17.66 4.74
N PRO A 153 1.54 -17.96 5.88
CA PRO A 153 1.32 -19.32 6.35
C PRO A 153 0.41 -20.08 5.38
N TRP A 154 0.77 -21.33 5.10
CA TRP A 154 0.01 -22.26 4.27
C TRP A 154 -0.60 -23.39 5.08
N THR A 155 -0.23 -23.51 6.36
CA THR A 155 -0.78 -24.52 7.28
C THR A 155 -1.37 -23.87 8.52
N ARG A 156 -2.28 -24.61 9.18
CA ARG A 156 -2.84 -24.21 10.47
C ARG A 156 -1.75 -24.00 11.51
N THR A 157 -0.75 -24.88 11.54
CA THR A 157 0.35 -24.80 12.50
C THR A 157 1.14 -23.50 12.33
N GLU A 158 1.55 -23.16 11.11
CA GLU A 158 2.24 -21.90 10.81
C GLU A 158 1.39 -20.68 11.19
N PHE A 159 0.07 -20.74 10.92
CA PHE A 159 -0.83 -19.66 11.31
C PHE A 159 -0.98 -19.52 12.84
N ARG A 160 -1.04 -20.63 13.58
CA ARG A 160 -1.10 -20.63 15.06
C ARG A 160 0.19 -20.10 15.68
N GLU A 161 1.35 -20.41 15.09
CA GLU A 161 2.64 -19.80 15.48
C GLU A 161 2.64 -18.28 15.25
N LEU A 162 2.13 -17.85 14.08
CA LEU A 162 1.98 -16.44 13.77
C LEU A 162 1.01 -15.73 14.73
N GLN A 163 -0.09 -16.36 15.13
CA GLN A 163 -1.00 -15.86 16.16
C GLN A 163 -0.30 -15.71 17.51
N GLY A 164 0.51 -16.67 17.92
CA GLY A 164 1.30 -16.59 19.16
C GLY A 164 2.26 -15.40 19.16
N ARG A 165 2.98 -15.20 18.04
CA ARG A 165 3.85 -14.02 17.85
C ARG A 165 3.06 -12.71 17.84
N ALA A 166 1.93 -12.67 17.16
CA ALA A 166 1.07 -11.49 17.11
C ALA A 166 0.54 -11.10 18.49
N ALA A 167 0.10 -12.08 19.29
CA ALA A 167 -0.34 -11.84 20.66
C ALA A 167 0.76 -11.21 21.54
N ALA A 168 2.03 -11.57 21.30
CA ALA A 168 3.16 -11.03 22.05
C ALA A 168 3.66 -9.66 21.54
N GLU A 169 3.72 -9.46 20.22
CA GLU A 169 4.46 -8.35 19.62
C GLU A 169 3.59 -7.25 19.00
N LEU A 170 2.35 -7.56 18.57
CA LEU A 170 1.57 -6.68 17.71
C LEU A 170 1.28 -5.31 18.36
N ALA A 171 1.00 -5.30 19.67
CA ALA A 171 0.79 -4.06 20.41
C ALA A 171 2.04 -3.15 20.40
N GLY A 172 3.22 -3.71 20.67
CA GLY A 172 4.48 -2.98 20.64
C GLY A 172 4.80 -2.43 19.26
N ARG A 173 4.70 -3.27 18.22
CA ARG A 173 4.93 -2.87 16.82
C ARG A 173 3.96 -1.78 16.37
N THR A 174 2.68 -1.86 16.76
CA THR A 174 1.69 -0.83 16.44
C THR A 174 2.06 0.52 17.08
N ILE A 175 2.58 0.50 18.31
CA ILE A 175 3.04 1.72 19.00
C ILE A 175 4.25 2.34 18.28
N GLU A 176 5.21 1.52 17.85
CA GLU A 176 6.38 1.97 17.10
C GLU A 176 5.97 2.61 15.76
N VAL A 177 5.09 1.95 15.01
CA VAL A 177 4.52 2.45 13.76
C VAL A 177 3.80 3.78 14.00
N ALA A 178 2.95 3.87 15.02
CA ALA A 178 2.26 5.10 15.38
C ALA A 178 3.23 6.24 15.73
N GLY A 179 4.34 5.94 16.41
CA GLY A 179 5.41 6.89 16.69
C GLY A 179 6.09 7.43 15.42
N ALA A 180 6.38 6.56 14.45
CA ALA A 180 6.92 6.97 13.16
C ALA A 180 5.91 7.82 12.36
N VAL A 181 4.63 7.46 12.39
CA VAL A 181 3.53 8.23 11.77
C VAL A 181 3.42 9.64 12.35
N GLN A 182 3.63 9.83 13.66
CA GLN A 182 3.66 11.16 14.26
C GLN A 182 4.75 12.06 13.63
N GLN A 183 5.93 11.49 13.32
CA GLN A 183 7.00 12.24 12.66
C GLN A 183 6.62 12.63 11.23
N VAL A 184 6.01 11.71 10.48
CA VAL A 184 5.47 11.98 9.12
C VAL A 184 4.46 13.12 9.17
N LEU A 185 3.49 13.04 10.08
CA LEU A 185 2.42 14.04 10.17
C LEU A 185 2.90 15.40 10.69
N ALA A 186 3.90 15.44 11.58
CA ALA A 186 4.51 16.69 12.01
C ALA A 186 5.11 17.45 10.83
N VAL A 187 5.91 16.77 10.00
CA VAL A 187 6.49 17.38 8.79
C VAL A 187 5.39 17.75 7.78
N ALA A 188 4.37 16.89 7.61
CA ALA A 188 3.24 17.18 6.73
C ALA A 188 2.49 18.46 7.16
N HIS A 189 2.32 18.67 8.46
CA HIS A 189 1.73 19.88 9.02
C HIS A 189 2.57 21.12 8.68
N ASP A 190 3.89 21.04 8.83
CA ASP A 190 4.79 22.15 8.48
C ASP A 190 4.72 22.49 6.98
N VAL A 191 4.70 21.47 6.11
CA VAL A 191 4.50 21.65 4.66
C VAL A 191 3.17 22.34 4.37
N ARG A 192 2.06 21.91 4.99
CA ARG A 192 0.75 22.54 4.82
C ARG A 192 0.74 24.01 5.27
N ARG A 193 1.43 24.33 6.36
CA ARG A 193 1.56 25.71 6.86
C ARG A 193 2.41 26.59 5.93
N ALA A 194 3.42 26.02 5.28
CA ALA A 194 4.29 26.73 4.35
C ALA A 194 3.65 26.90 2.96
N LEU A 195 2.64 26.10 2.60
CA LEU A 195 1.95 26.18 1.32
C LEU A 195 1.06 27.43 1.24
N PRO A 196 1.29 28.33 0.26
CA PRO A 196 0.43 29.50 0.10
C PRO A 196 -0.92 29.09 -0.49
N GLU A 197 -2.01 29.58 0.10
CA GLU A 197 -3.37 29.41 -0.47
C GLU A 197 -3.46 30.01 -1.87
N ARG A 198 -2.92 31.24 -2.03
CA ARG A 198 -2.87 32.00 -3.28
C ARG A 198 -1.41 32.28 -3.67
N PRO A 199 -0.73 31.36 -4.36
CA PRO A 199 0.63 31.61 -4.83
C PRO A 199 0.68 32.70 -5.90
N PRO A 200 1.81 33.43 -6.05
CA PRO A 200 2.07 34.24 -7.23
C PRO A 200 1.93 33.41 -8.51
N ALA A 201 1.48 34.03 -9.60
CA ALA A 201 1.19 33.33 -10.87
C ALA A 201 2.38 32.49 -11.38
N ALA A 202 3.60 33.00 -11.23
CA ALA A 202 4.83 32.29 -11.61
C ALA A 202 5.05 30.98 -10.82
N GLN A 203 4.56 30.89 -9.58
CA GLN A 203 4.74 29.74 -8.69
C GLN A 203 3.54 28.79 -8.66
N ALA A 204 2.43 29.16 -9.30
CA ALA A 204 1.17 28.42 -9.21
C ALA A 204 1.30 26.94 -9.61
N ALA A 205 2.02 26.66 -10.70
CA ALA A 205 2.25 25.29 -11.17
C ALA A 205 3.08 24.45 -10.18
N ALA A 206 4.12 25.03 -9.58
CA ALA A 206 4.94 24.36 -8.58
C ALA A 206 4.14 24.04 -7.31
N VAL A 207 3.33 24.99 -6.84
CA VAL A 207 2.46 24.79 -5.67
C VAL A 207 1.38 23.73 -5.95
N GLN A 208 0.83 23.69 -7.16
CA GLN A 208 -0.11 22.63 -7.56
C GLN A 208 0.57 21.25 -7.58
N ASP A 209 1.77 21.14 -8.15
CA ASP A 209 2.54 19.88 -8.17
C ASP A 209 2.87 19.42 -6.74
N ILE A 210 3.24 20.34 -5.84
CA ILE A 210 3.50 20.01 -4.43
C ILE A 210 2.22 19.52 -3.73
N ARG A 211 1.07 20.17 -3.95
CA ARG A 211 -0.21 19.72 -3.39
C ARG A 211 -0.58 18.32 -3.87
N ALA A 212 -0.37 18.03 -5.15
CA ALA A 212 -0.58 16.69 -5.70
C ALA A 212 0.37 15.68 -5.04
N GLN A 213 1.66 15.99 -4.94
CA GLN A 213 2.64 15.13 -4.28
C GLN A 213 2.27 14.81 -2.82
N VAL A 214 1.85 15.82 -2.03
CA VAL A 214 1.44 15.60 -0.64
C VAL A 214 0.22 14.68 -0.54
N ARG A 215 -0.78 14.87 -1.41
CA ARG A 215 -1.97 14.01 -1.47
C ARG A 215 -1.58 12.57 -1.82
N ASP A 216 -0.67 12.37 -2.75
CA ASP A 216 -0.29 11.05 -3.24
C ASP A 216 0.62 10.30 -2.24
N LEU A 217 1.40 11.04 -1.42
CA LEU A 217 2.20 10.51 -0.31
C LEU A 217 1.35 10.13 0.91
N LEU A 218 0.26 10.86 1.16
CA LEU A 218 -0.58 10.70 2.36
C LEU A 218 -2.08 10.49 2.02
N PRO A 219 -2.45 9.48 1.21
CA PRO A 219 -3.85 9.09 1.07
C PRO A 219 -4.39 8.49 2.38
N ALA A 220 -5.70 8.19 2.44
CA ALA A 220 -6.19 7.27 3.47
C ALA A 220 -5.49 5.90 3.32
N GLY A 221 -5.15 5.26 4.44
CA GLY A 221 -4.42 3.99 4.43
C GLY A 221 -2.94 4.11 4.07
N PHE A 222 -2.34 5.32 4.14
CA PHE A 222 -0.96 5.52 3.69
C PHE A 222 0.06 4.70 4.48
N VAL A 223 -0.23 4.35 5.74
CA VAL A 223 0.71 3.61 6.60
C VAL A 223 0.86 2.19 6.08
N THR A 224 -0.26 1.50 5.86
CA THR A 224 -0.30 0.16 5.25
C THR A 224 0.22 0.20 3.81
N ARG A 225 -0.17 1.20 3.01
CA ARG A 225 0.26 1.33 1.62
C ARG A 225 1.77 1.55 1.47
N ALA A 226 2.38 2.34 2.36
CA ALA A 226 3.82 2.57 2.35
C ALA A 226 4.60 1.40 2.98
N GLY A 227 3.99 0.74 3.97
CA GLY A 227 4.63 -0.23 4.83
C GLY A 227 5.45 0.43 5.94
N ALA A 228 5.52 -0.24 7.09
CA ALA A 228 6.20 0.27 8.29
C ALA A 228 7.64 0.71 8.02
N GLY A 229 8.38 -0.07 7.21
CA GLY A 229 9.78 0.20 6.86
C GLY A 229 10.02 1.49 6.05
N ARG A 230 8.99 2.12 5.46
CA ARG A 230 9.15 3.33 4.63
C ARG A 230 8.65 4.61 5.30
N LEU A 231 8.21 4.56 6.55
CA LEU A 231 7.69 5.75 7.24
C LEU A 231 8.77 6.84 7.43
N ALA A 232 10.02 6.43 7.67
CA ALA A 232 11.15 7.36 7.71
C ALA A 232 11.40 8.03 6.35
N ASP A 233 11.24 7.28 5.25
CA ASP A 233 11.34 7.82 3.88
C ASP A 233 10.20 8.79 3.57
N LEU A 234 8.96 8.50 3.98
CA LEU A 234 7.84 9.44 3.83
C LEU A 234 8.15 10.78 4.52
N ALA A 235 8.65 10.74 5.75
CA ALA A 235 9.07 11.96 6.45
C ALA A 235 10.18 12.69 5.69
N ARG A 236 11.15 11.97 5.13
CA ARG A 236 12.23 12.54 4.29
C ARG A 236 11.70 13.18 3.00
N TYR A 237 10.74 12.55 2.31
CA TYR A 237 10.11 13.11 1.12
C TYR A 237 9.34 14.40 1.44
N LEU A 238 8.61 14.44 2.55
CA LEU A 238 7.92 15.66 3.00
C LEU A 238 8.92 16.76 3.39
N ARG A 239 10.06 16.43 4.02
CA ARG A 239 11.12 17.42 4.30
C ARG A 239 11.72 17.99 3.02
N ALA A 240 11.88 17.17 1.97
CA ALA A 240 12.34 17.64 0.67
C ALA A 240 11.35 18.64 0.03
N ILE A 241 10.05 18.46 0.27
CA ILE A 241 9.03 19.45 -0.12
C ILE A 241 9.23 20.77 0.63
N SER A 242 9.48 20.75 1.94
CA SER A 242 9.78 21.96 2.71
C SER A 242 10.98 22.71 2.12
N VAL A 243 12.07 21.99 1.81
CA VAL A 243 13.26 22.59 1.17
C VAL A 243 12.91 23.20 -0.18
N ARG A 244 12.09 22.52 -1.00
CA ARG A 244 11.63 23.08 -2.29
C ARG A 244 10.84 24.37 -2.09
N LEU A 245 9.90 24.41 -1.14
CA LEU A 245 9.09 25.60 -0.84
C LEU A 245 9.95 26.79 -0.41
N GLU A 246 10.93 26.57 0.48
CA GLU A 246 11.85 27.61 0.96
C GLU A 246 12.66 28.27 -0.16
N HIS A 247 12.99 27.50 -1.20
CA HIS A 247 13.83 27.96 -2.31
C HIS A 247 13.03 28.39 -3.55
N LEU A 248 11.73 28.08 -3.61
CA LEU A 248 10.88 28.28 -4.79
C LEU A 248 10.90 29.73 -5.29
N GLY A 249 10.89 30.70 -4.37
CA GLY A 249 10.89 32.13 -4.73
C GLY A 249 12.21 32.66 -5.27
N ARG A 250 13.33 31.94 -5.09
CA ARG A 250 14.67 32.41 -5.50
C ARG A 250 14.96 32.16 -6.98
N ASP A 251 14.47 31.04 -7.52
CA ASP A 251 14.74 30.63 -8.90
C ASP A 251 13.59 29.74 -9.43
N VAL A 252 12.51 30.40 -9.86
CA VAL A 252 11.28 29.74 -10.32
C VAL A 252 11.51 28.96 -11.61
N GLU A 253 12.36 29.46 -12.52
CA GLU A 253 12.63 28.79 -13.80
C GLU A 253 13.41 27.49 -13.60
N ARG A 254 14.38 27.48 -12.67
CA ARG A 254 15.07 26.23 -12.30
C ARG A 254 14.13 25.23 -11.64
N ASP A 255 13.22 25.68 -10.78
CA ASP A 255 12.20 24.79 -10.20
C ASP A 255 11.31 24.21 -11.31
N ARG A 256 10.83 25.05 -12.23
CA ARG A 256 10.01 24.65 -13.37
C ARG A 256 10.70 23.60 -14.23
N ALA A 257 11.98 23.80 -14.56
CA ALA A 257 12.76 22.83 -15.34
C ALA A 257 12.88 21.46 -14.62
N ARG A 258 13.10 21.46 -13.30
CA ARG A 258 13.14 20.22 -12.50
C ARG A 258 11.77 19.54 -12.42
N MET A 259 10.72 20.33 -12.24
CA MET A 259 9.33 19.85 -12.17
C MET A 259 8.92 19.16 -13.47
N LEU A 260 9.24 19.73 -14.64
CA LEU A 260 8.93 19.14 -15.94
C LEU A 260 9.57 17.76 -16.13
N ARG A 261 10.81 17.58 -15.67
CA ARG A 261 11.50 16.28 -15.73
C ARG A 261 10.80 15.22 -14.87
N VAL A 262 10.33 15.61 -13.68
CA VAL A 262 9.56 14.71 -12.82
C VAL A 262 8.19 14.39 -13.42
N GLN A 263 7.52 15.38 -14.01
CA GLN A 263 6.24 15.16 -14.67
C GLN A 263 6.37 14.20 -15.86
N ALA A 264 7.45 14.27 -16.63
CA ALA A 264 7.70 13.34 -17.74
C ALA A 264 7.78 11.88 -17.27
N VAL A 265 8.58 11.58 -16.24
CA VAL A 265 8.67 10.21 -15.70
C VAL A 265 7.38 9.77 -15.01
N GLN A 266 6.66 10.68 -14.35
CA GLN A 266 5.37 10.38 -13.73
C GLN A 266 4.31 10.01 -14.79
N GLN A 267 4.23 10.77 -15.89
CA GLN A 267 3.32 10.48 -17.01
C GLN A 267 3.63 9.13 -17.65
N ALA A 268 4.91 8.80 -17.86
CA ALA A 268 5.30 7.50 -18.39
C ALA A 268 4.92 6.34 -17.43
N TYR A 269 5.11 6.54 -16.13
CA TYR A 269 4.68 5.56 -15.12
C TYR A 269 3.15 5.39 -15.11
N ASP A 270 2.39 6.49 -15.09
CA ASP A 270 0.93 6.46 -15.08
C ASP A 270 0.37 5.77 -16.34
N ALA A 271 1.00 5.98 -17.51
CA ALA A 271 0.64 5.33 -18.76
C ALA A 271 0.83 3.80 -18.69
N VAL A 272 1.95 3.33 -18.14
CA VAL A 272 2.19 1.89 -17.97
C VAL A 272 1.24 1.27 -16.96
N VAL A 273 0.98 1.93 -15.83
CA VAL A 273 -0.01 1.47 -14.84
C VAL A 273 -1.41 1.36 -15.45
N GLY A 274 -1.80 2.30 -16.31
CA GLY A 274 -3.09 2.27 -17.02
C GLY A 274 -3.17 1.23 -18.13
N ALA A 275 -2.04 0.75 -18.65
CA ALA A 275 -1.98 -0.22 -19.74
C ALA A 275 -1.98 -1.69 -19.27
N VAL A 276 -1.55 -1.96 -18.03
CA VAL A 276 -1.48 -3.32 -17.48
C VAL A 276 -2.73 -3.68 -16.66
N PRO A 277 -3.11 -4.97 -16.57
CA PRO A 277 -4.20 -5.40 -15.69
C PRO A 277 -3.99 -5.01 -14.22
N ALA A 278 -5.06 -4.74 -13.48
CA ALA A 278 -4.99 -4.30 -12.08
C ALA A 278 -4.13 -5.19 -11.16
N PRO A 279 -4.18 -6.54 -11.24
CA PRO A 279 -3.26 -7.39 -10.48
C PRO A 279 -1.79 -7.17 -10.84
N ARG A 280 -1.47 -6.92 -12.11
CA ARG A 280 -0.09 -6.61 -12.53
C ARG A 280 0.34 -5.25 -12.01
N ALA A 281 -0.50 -4.22 -12.12
CA ALA A 281 -0.24 -2.88 -11.60
C ALA A 281 0.01 -2.87 -10.07
N ALA A 282 -0.59 -3.82 -9.36
CA ALA A 282 -0.46 -3.99 -7.93
C ALA A 282 0.82 -4.74 -7.50
N GLN A 283 1.67 -5.21 -8.42
CA GLN A 283 2.90 -5.91 -8.05
C GLN A 283 3.98 -4.97 -7.51
N ALA A 284 4.89 -5.53 -6.70
CA ALA A 284 5.87 -4.77 -5.94
C ALA A 284 6.84 -3.98 -6.83
N ASP A 285 7.26 -4.55 -7.96
CA ASP A 285 8.13 -3.90 -8.95
C ASP A 285 7.49 -2.65 -9.58
N VAL A 286 6.20 -2.72 -9.92
CA VAL A 286 5.45 -1.56 -10.45
C VAL A 286 5.33 -0.48 -9.37
N ARG A 287 4.86 -0.85 -8.16
CA ARG A 287 4.73 0.09 -7.05
C ARG A 287 6.06 0.73 -6.66
N ASP A 288 7.18 0.02 -6.85
CA ASP A 288 8.51 0.50 -6.53
C ASP A 288 8.97 1.68 -7.40
N ILE A 289 8.45 1.79 -8.62
CA ILE A 289 8.72 2.93 -9.52
C ILE A 289 8.19 4.23 -8.92
N ALA A 290 7.00 4.21 -8.28
CA ALA A 290 6.48 5.40 -7.59
C ALA A 290 7.43 5.89 -6.49
N TRP A 291 8.14 4.98 -5.80
CA TRP A 291 9.17 5.35 -4.83
C TRP A 291 10.44 5.89 -5.50
N LEU A 292 10.87 5.33 -6.63
CA LEU A 292 11.97 5.91 -7.42
C LEU A 292 11.67 7.35 -7.83
N ILE A 293 10.43 7.67 -8.19
CA ILE A 293 10.03 9.04 -8.51
C ILE A 293 10.22 9.94 -7.29
N GLN A 294 9.82 9.51 -6.08
CA GLN A 294 10.05 10.31 -4.87
C GLN A 294 11.54 10.49 -4.56
N GLU A 295 12.37 9.46 -4.74
CA GLU A 295 13.83 9.58 -4.62
C GLU A 295 14.40 10.58 -5.64
N PHE A 296 13.90 10.57 -6.87
CA PHE A 296 14.30 11.53 -7.89
C PHE A 296 13.93 12.95 -7.49
N ARG A 297 12.74 13.17 -6.92
CA ARG A 297 12.38 14.47 -6.34
C ARG A 297 13.38 14.90 -5.26
N VAL A 298 13.75 14.04 -4.31
CA VAL A 298 14.77 14.37 -3.29
C VAL A 298 16.10 14.77 -3.93
N SER A 299 16.55 14.02 -4.95
CA SER A 299 17.81 14.29 -5.64
C SER A 299 17.86 15.66 -6.36
N LEU A 300 16.70 16.18 -6.79
CA LEU A 300 16.59 17.46 -7.50
C LEU A 300 16.52 18.66 -6.56
N TRP A 301 15.78 18.55 -5.45
CA TRP A 301 15.50 19.70 -4.57
C TRP A 301 16.23 19.68 -3.23
N ALA A 302 16.58 18.51 -2.71
CA ALA A 302 17.05 18.35 -1.34
C ALA A 302 18.22 17.35 -1.21
N GLN A 303 19.28 17.53 -2.00
CA GLN A 303 20.44 16.63 -2.08
C GLN A 303 21.08 16.31 -0.72
N ARG A 304 21.09 17.26 0.22
CA ARG A 304 21.65 17.07 1.58
C ARG A 304 20.89 16.03 2.41
N LEU A 305 19.62 15.73 2.08
CA LEU A 305 18.85 14.69 2.77
C LEU A 305 19.24 13.28 2.33
N GLY A 306 19.93 13.13 1.21
CA GLY A 306 20.29 11.84 0.63
C GLY A 306 19.09 11.07 0.07
N THR A 307 19.40 10.08 -0.77
CA THR A 307 18.44 9.14 -1.36
C THR A 307 18.68 7.74 -0.80
N ALA A 308 17.64 6.94 -0.55
CA ALA A 308 17.81 5.58 -0.02
C ALA A 308 18.56 4.64 -0.98
N ARG A 309 18.54 4.98 -2.27
CA ARG A 309 19.24 4.28 -3.35
C ARG A 309 19.57 5.24 -4.49
N PRO A 310 20.59 4.94 -5.31
CA PRO A 310 20.94 5.85 -6.40
C PRO A 310 19.85 5.89 -7.46
N VAL A 311 19.48 7.10 -7.86
CA VAL A 311 18.33 7.38 -8.73
C VAL A 311 18.70 8.37 -9.83
N SER A 312 18.10 8.19 -10.99
CA SER A 312 18.13 9.16 -12.09
C SER A 312 16.91 8.95 -12.97
N GLU A 313 16.62 9.94 -13.81
CA GLU A 313 15.59 9.87 -14.83
C GLU A 313 15.73 8.62 -15.72
N GLN A 314 16.95 8.33 -16.19
CA GLN A 314 17.23 7.12 -16.98
C GLN A 314 16.96 5.81 -16.22
N ARG A 315 17.25 5.77 -14.91
CA ARG A 315 16.97 4.57 -14.10
C ARG A 315 15.47 4.35 -13.93
N ILE A 316 14.68 5.41 -13.82
CA ILE A 316 13.23 5.32 -13.75
C ILE A 316 12.67 4.80 -15.08
N TYR A 317 13.10 5.35 -16.21
CA TYR A 317 12.66 4.85 -17.52
C TYR A 317 13.01 3.37 -17.72
N ARG A 318 14.22 2.93 -17.36
CA ARG A 318 14.58 1.50 -17.42
C ARG A 318 13.68 0.62 -16.55
N ALA A 319 13.28 1.11 -15.38
CA ALA A 319 12.35 0.37 -14.52
C ALA A 319 10.96 0.30 -15.15
N ILE A 320 10.49 1.38 -15.78
CA ILE A 320 9.22 1.42 -16.54
C ILE A 320 9.25 0.46 -17.74
N ASP A 321 10.33 0.47 -18.52
CA ASP A 321 10.51 -0.40 -19.69
C ASP A 321 10.48 -1.89 -19.32
N ALA A 322 10.93 -2.25 -18.12
CA ALA A 322 10.87 -3.62 -17.61
C ALA A 322 9.46 -4.09 -17.22
N ILE A 323 8.49 -3.18 -17.09
CA ILE A 323 7.08 -3.49 -16.83
C ILE A 323 6.30 -3.65 -18.13
N ALA A 324 6.66 -2.86 -19.15
CA ALA A 324 5.99 -2.86 -20.44
C ALA A 324 6.06 -4.25 -21.09
N PRO A 325 4.97 -4.73 -21.72
CA PRO A 325 4.93 -6.03 -22.39
C PRO A 325 5.84 -6.12 -23.63
#